data_AF-A0A1H1KID6-F1
#
_entry.id   AF-A0A1H1KID6-F1
#
_cell.length_a   1.000
_cell.length_b   1.000
_cell.length_c   1.000
_cell.angle_alpha   90.00
_cell.angle_beta   90.00
_cell.angle_gamma   90.00
#
_symmetry.space_group_name_H-M   'P 1'
#
loop_
_entity.id
_entity.type
_entity.pdbx_description
1 polymer ?
#
loop_
_entity_poly.entity_id
_entity_poly.type
_entity_poly.pdbx_seq_one_letter_code
_entity_poly.pdbx_strand_id
1 'polypeptide(L)'
;MSAIRTTHDSPSSWREERNRRSLARLMKALPAVFPAPVLARAVSRPFVPPMPRLAIDGYWRAHPLRADRLARALAAKSGAPQGWSWRIGETAAPGLPQSFRAPPAPYREAGFALGKGHCCVCGQKVYRFGWHDDLWGAGPNRNAEWHAACVVAWRFWNAPSDQAQLLKRLQKRRCAESGKRLWRSAEVDHKLPLFQVWREHRDTPWPQLLGFWGVPNLQVINRDAHAQKCAAEAKSRRKPAKTREAFKTPEAFLPQDAFWPTVRHLIESLEQAQVEAPS
;
A
#
# COMPACT_ATOMS: atom_id res chain seq x y z
N MET A 1 -5.09 -63.44 -1.37
CA MET A 1 -5.03 -62.22 -0.55
C MET A 1 -4.37 -61.12 -1.37
N SER A 2 -5.18 -60.35 -2.11
CA SER A 2 -4.69 -59.30 -3.00
C SER A 2 -4.55 -57.99 -2.22
N ALA A 3 -3.32 -57.50 -2.06
CA ALA A 3 -3.04 -56.27 -1.35
C ALA A 3 -3.60 -55.07 -2.14
N ILE A 4 -4.50 -54.33 -1.50
CA ILE A 4 -5.01 -53.05 -1.98
C ILE A 4 -3.83 -52.09 -2.07
N ARG A 5 -3.37 -51.79 -3.30
CA ARG A 5 -2.49 -50.66 -3.56
C ARG A 5 -3.24 -49.39 -3.22
N THR A 6 -2.93 -48.81 -2.06
CA THR A 6 -3.25 -47.43 -1.77
C THR A 6 -2.62 -46.56 -2.85
N THR A 7 -3.46 -45.91 -3.65
CA THR A 7 -3.03 -44.91 -4.62
C THR A 7 -2.38 -43.78 -3.83
N HIS A 8 -1.05 -43.73 -3.88
CA HIS A 8 -0.29 -42.56 -3.46
C HIS A 8 -0.72 -41.41 -4.38
N ASP A 9 -1.64 -40.57 -3.91
CA ASP A 9 -2.01 -39.34 -4.59
C ASP A 9 -0.74 -38.49 -4.73
N SER A 10 -0.28 -38.31 -5.97
CA SER A 10 0.88 -37.49 -6.25
C SER A 10 0.60 -36.06 -5.76
N PRO A 11 1.58 -35.32 -5.20
CA PRO A 11 1.40 -33.95 -4.75
C PRO A 11 0.81 -33.00 -5.82
N SER A 12 0.92 -33.35 -7.11
CA SER A 12 0.28 -32.65 -8.23
C SER A 12 -1.22 -32.93 -8.33
N SER A 13 -1.67 -34.19 -8.22
CA SER A 13 -3.10 -34.57 -8.37
C SER A 13 -3.97 -33.94 -7.29
N TRP A 14 -3.50 -33.95 -6.03
CA TRP A 14 -4.22 -33.29 -4.94
C TRP A 14 -4.31 -31.77 -5.13
N ARG A 15 -3.22 -31.13 -5.58
CA ARG A 15 -3.18 -29.67 -5.77
C ARG A 15 -4.11 -29.25 -6.91
N GLU A 16 -4.11 -30.00 -8.01
CA GLU A 16 -5.00 -29.78 -9.15
C GLU A 16 -6.46 -29.92 -8.75
N GLU A 17 -6.81 -31.00 -8.04
CA GLU A 17 -8.16 -31.24 -7.55
C GLU A 17 -8.64 -30.12 -6.61
N ARG A 18 -7.78 -29.71 -5.68
CA ARG A 18 -8.05 -28.57 -4.79
C ARG A 18 -8.26 -27.28 -5.57
N ASN A 19 -7.41 -26.99 -6.54
CA ASN A 19 -7.52 -25.78 -7.35
C ASN A 19 -8.78 -25.79 -8.22
N ARG A 20 -9.14 -26.94 -8.79
CA ARG A 20 -10.39 -27.12 -9.54
C ARG A 20 -11.61 -26.78 -8.68
N ARG A 21 -11.67 -27.31 -7.44
CA ARG A 21 -12.75 -26.98 -6.48
C ARG A 21 -12.74 -25.50 -6.08
N SER A 22 -11.58 -24.93 -5.77
CA SER A 22 -11.46 -23.51 -5.42
C SER A 22 -11.86 -22.59 -6.56
N LEU A 23 -11.46 -22.92 -7.78
CA LEU A 23 -11.78 -22.16 -8.99
C LEU A 23 -13.29 -22.18 -9.24
N ALA A 24 -13.92 -23.35 -9.17
CA ALA A 24 -15.38 -23.47 -9.31
C ALA A 24 -16.12 -22.61 -8.27
N ARG A 25 -15.67 -22.63 -7.00
CA ARG A 25 -16.23 -21.76 -5.94
C ARG A 25 -16.02 -20.28 -6.22
N LEU A 26 -14.81 -19.91 -6.66
CA LEU A 26 -14.49 -18.53 -7.00
C LEU A 26 -15.39 -18.05 -8.13
N MET A 27 -15.45 -18.78 -9.25
CA MET A 27 -16.27 -18.41 -10.42
C MET A 27 -17.74 -18.27 -10.04
N LYS A 28 -18.28 -19.21 -9.25
CA LYS A 28 -19.67 -19.13 -8.76
C LYS A 28 -19.93 -17.90 -7.88
N ALA A 29 -18.94 -17.43 -7.13
CA ALA A 29 -19.07 -16.31 -6.22
C ALA A 29 -18.70 -14.94 -6.83
N LEU A 30 -18.21 -14.92 -8.08
CA LEU A 30 -17.85 -13.66 -8.74
C LEU A 30 -19.10 -12.83 -9.04
N PRO A 31 -19.10 -11.52 -8.73
CA PRO A 31 -20.08 -10.60 -9.28
C PRO A 31 -19.87 -10.42 -10.79
N ALA A 32 -20.90 -9.91 -11.49
CA ALA A 32 -20.85 -9.64 -12.93
C ALA A 32 -19.65 -8.76 -13.33
N VAL A 33 -19.39 -7.71 -12.56
CA VAL A 33 -18.20 -6.86 -12.72
C VAL A 33 -17.18 -7.26 -11.66
N PHE A 34 -15.99 -7.70 -12.07
CA PHE A 34 -14.89 -7.97 -11.14
C PHE A 34 -13.55 -7.52 -11.73
N PRO A 35 -12.64 -6.90 -10.96
CA PRO A 35 -11.40 -6.35 -11.51
C PRO A 35 -10.54 -7.42 -12.20
N ALA A 36 -10.39 -7.34 -13.52
CA ALA A 36 -9.66 -8.31 -14.32
C ALA A 36 -8.22 -8.58 -13.83
N PRO A 37 -7.41 -7.58 -13.43
CA PRO A 37 -6.07 -7.82 -12.88
C PRO A 37 -6.08 -8.63 -11.57
N VAL A 38 -7.14 -8.52 -10.77
CA VAL A 38 -7.30 -9.29 -9.54
C VAL A 38 -7.60 -10.76 -9.89
N LEU A 39 -8.52 -10.99 -10.83
CA LEU A 39 -8.87 -12.33 -11.28
C LEU A 39 -7.70 -13.04 -11.96
N ALA A 40 -7.04 -12.38 -12.92
CA ALA A 40 -5.88 -12.91 -13.64
C ALA A 40 -4.78 -13.36 -12.66
N ARG A 41 -4.51 -12.56 -11.63
CA ARG A 41 -3.57 -12.95 -10.57
C ARG A 41 -4.09 -14.12 -9.74
N ALA A 42 -5.37 -14.15 -9.40
CA ALA A 42 -5.96 -15.19 -8.56
C ALA A 42 -5.84 -16.57 -9.22
N VAL A 43 -6.14 -16.67 -10.52
CA VAL A 43 -6.05 -17.93 -11.28
C VAL A 43 -4.62 -18.35 -11.58
N SER A 44 -3.67 -17.41 -11.63
CA SER A 44 -2.24 -17.72 -11.82
C SER A 44 -1.52 -18.13 -10.53
N ARG A 45 -2.23 -18.21 -9.38
CA ARG A 45 -1.62 -18.67 -8.13
C ARG A 45 -1.47 -20.18 -8.09
N PRO A 46 -0.39 -20.70 -7.47
CA PRO A 46 -0.26 -22.14 -7.20
C PRO A 46 -1.44 -22.71 -6.40
N PHE A 47 -2.06 -21.90 -5.55
CA PHE A 47 -3.32 -22.20 -4.87
C PHE A 47 -4.34 -21.11 -5.18
N VAL A 48 -5.39 -21.46 -5.91
CA VAL A 48 -6.46 -20.53 -6.30
C VAL A 48 -7.26 -20.14 -5.05
N PRO A 49 -7.45 -18.83 -4.77
CA PRO A 49 -8.29 -18.41 -3.65
C PRO A 49 -9.75 -18.76 -3.94
N PRO A 50 -10.50 -19.37 -3.00
CA PRO A 50 -11.85 -19.85 -3.27
C PRO A 50 -12.92 -18.74 -3.28
N MET A 51 -12.59 -17.51 -2.84
CA MET A 51 -13.55 -16.42 -2.66
C MET A 51 -13.03 -15.08 -3.22
N PRO A 52 -13.89 -14.21 -3.78
CA PRO A 52 -13.49 -12.92 -4.35
C PRO A 52 -12.74 -12.01 -3.37
N ARG A 53 -13.17 -11.97 -2.10
CA ARG A 53 -12.50 -11.20 -1.04
C ARG A 53 -11.05 -11.61 -0.87
N LEU A 54 -10.75 -12.91 -0.90
CA LEU A 54 -9.41 -13.46 -0.76
C LEU A 54 -8.55 -13.19 -2.00
N ALA A 55 -9.16 -13.19 -3.20
CA ALA A 55 -8.50 -12.76 -4.43
C ALA A 55 -8.06 -11.29 -4.35
N ILE A 56 -8.94 -10.39 -3.91
CA ILE A 56 -8.65 -8.97 -3.71
C ILE A 56 -7.52 -8.77 -2.67
N ASP A 57 -7.61 -9.44 -1.52
CA ASP A 57 -6.56 -9.40 -0.50
C ASP A 57 -5.21 -9.86 -1.04
N GLY A 58 -5.20 -11.00 -1.73
CA GLY A 58 -4.00 -11.56 -2.33
C GLY A 58 -3.39 -10.62 -3.39
N TYR A 59 -4.24 -9.97 -4.18
CA TYR A 59 -3.81 -8.96 -5.16
C TYR A 59 -3.10 -7.80 -4.48
N TRP A 60 -3.72 -7.15 -3.50
CA TRP A 60 -3.08 -6.00 -2.85
C TRP A 60 -1.80 -6.37 -2.12
N ARG A 61 -1.76 -7.51 -1.42
CA ARG A 61 -0.54 -7.99 -0.73
C ARG A 61 0.64 -8.20 -1.68
N ALA A 62 0.39 -8.56 -2.94
CA ALA A 62 1.44 -8.71 -3.95
C ALA A 62 1.87 -7.38 -4.60
N HIS A 63 1.12 -6.30 -4.39
CA HIS A 63 1.35 -5.01 -5.03
C HIS A 63 1.43 -3.85 -4.03
N PRO A 64 2.33 -3.90 -3.03
CA PRO A 64 2.41 -2.86 -2.00
C PRO A 64 2.78 -1.47 -2.57
N LEU A 65 3.54 -1.39 -3.67
CA LEU A 65 3.81 -0.09 -4.33
C LEU A 65 2.54 0.52 -4.97
N ARG A 66 1.65 -0.32 -5.51
CA ARG A 66 0.34 0.16 -6.02
C ARG A 66 -0.56 0.57 -4.87
N ALA A 67 -0.55 -0.21 -3.79
CA ALA A 67 -1.29 0.10 -2.57
C ALA A 67 -0.85 1.44 -1.96
N ASP A 68 0.45 1.71 -1.84
CA ASP A 68 1.00 3.00 -1.39
C ASP A 68 0.44 4.17 -2.20
N ARG A 69 0.58 4.10 -3.54
CA ARG A 69 0.14 5.16 -4.44
C ARG A 69 -1.36 5.39 -4.35
N LEU A 70 -2.15 4.32 -4.36
CA LEU A 70 -3.61 4.42 -4.26
C LEU A 70 -4.03 5.01 -2.91
N ALA A 71 -3.47 4.53 -1.80
CA ALA A 71 -3.82 5.03 -0.48
C ALA A 71 -3.51 6.53 -0.32
N ARG A 72 -2.36 6.99 -0.84
CA ARG A 72 -2.02 8.43 -0.86
C ARG A 72 -2.95 9.24 -1.77
N ALA A 73 -3.30 8.71 -2.94
CA ALA A 73 -4.27 9.37 -3.83
C ALA A 73 -5.67 9.48 -3.19
N LEU A 74 -6.13 8.43 -2.50
CA LEU A 74 -7.38 8.45 -1.75
C LEU A 74 -7.34 9.45 -0.59
N ALA A 75 -6.22 9.51 0.15
CA ALA A 75 -6.02 10.51 1.19
C ALA A 75 -6.03 11.94 0.62
N ALA A 76 -5.44 12.16 -0.55
CA ALA A 76 -5.48 13.45 -1.24
C ALA A 76 -6.90 13.86 -1.62
N LYS A 77 -7.76 12.91 -2.03
CA LYS A 77 -9.18 13.17 -2.28
C LYS A 77 -9.95 13.57 -1.01
N SER A 78 -9.57 13.04 0.15
CA SER A 78 -10.23 13.37 1.43
C SER A 78 -9.72 14.67 2.04
N GLY A 79 -8.43 14.97 1.89
CA GLY A 79 -7.79 16.05 2.63
C GLY A 79 -7.66 15.74 4.12
N ALA A 80 -7.12 16.68 4.89
CA ALA A 80 -7.17 16.62 6.34
C ALA A 80 -8.57 17.04 6.82
N PRO A 81 -9.13 16.44 7.89
CA PRO A 81 -10.34 16.96 8.50
C PRO A 81 -10.11 18.38 9.05
N GLN A 82 -11.16 19.19 9.07
CA GLN A 82 -11.09 20.57 9.55
C GLN A 82 -10.59 20.60 11.01
N GLY A 83 -9.65 21.50 11.30
CA GLY A 83 -9.06 21.66 12.63
C GLY A 83 -8.06 20.56 13.02
N TRP A 84 -7.79 19.59 12.14
CA TRP A 84 -6.77 18.59 12.39
C TRP A 84 -5.36 19.14 12.16
N SER A 85 -4.43 18.76 13.03
CA SER A 85 -2.99 18.98 12.85
C SER A 85 -2.23 17.73 13.28
N TRP A 86 -1.05 17.51 12.67
CA TRP A 86 -0.25 16.36 13.05
C TRP A 86 0.38 16.57 14.42
N ARG A 87 -0.02 15.69 15.34
CA ARG A 87 0.43 15.66 16.73
C ARG A 87 0.79 14.24 17.12
N ILE A 88 1.68 14.12 18.10
CA ILE A 88 2.06 12.84 18.73
C ILE A 88 1.36 12.81 20.08
N GLY A 89 0.70 11.69 20.38
CA GLY A 89 0.01 11.53 21.65
C GLY A 89 1.00 11.23 22.77
N GLU A 90 0.73 11.77 23.96
CA GLU A 90 1.26 11.19 25.19
C GLU A 90 0.60 9.81 25.38
N THR A 91 1.37 8.86 25.92
CA THR A 91 1.01 7.44 26.04
C THR A 91 -0.46 7.23 26.43
N ALA A 92 -1.23 6.60 25.54
CA ALA A 92 -2.61 6.08 25.69
C ALA A 92 -3.78 6.82 24.99
N ALA A 93 -3.58 7.94 24.26
CA ALA A 93 -4.68 8.54 23.49
C ALA A 93 -5.10 7.66 22.27
N PRO A 94 -6.37 7.23 22.14
CA PRO A 94 -6.82 6.37 21.04
C PRO A 94 -6.63 7.02 19.67
N GLY A 95 -5.94 6.34 18.77
CA GLY A 95 -5.77 6.75 17.38
C GLY A 95 -4.60 7.70 17.11
N LEU A 96 -4.00 8.30 18.14
CA LEU A 96 -2.80 9.14 17.99
C LEU A 96 -1.52 8.28 17.90
N PRO A 97 -0.57 8.62 17.01
CA PRO A 97 0.71 7.94 16.96
C PRO A 97 1.53 8.25 18.23
N GLN A 98 2.17 7.22 18.80
CA GLN A 98 3.07 7.36 19.96
C GLN A 98 4.45 7.95 19.60
N SER A 99 4.78 7.99 18.31
CA SER A 99 6.01 8.60 17.81
C SER A 99 5.84 9.05 16.37
N PHE A 100 6.72 9.94 15.90
CA PHE A 100 6.81 10.34 14.50
C PHE A 100 7.19 9.18 13.55
N ARG A 101 7.48 7.97 14.06
CA ARG A 101 7.75 6.81 13.20
C ARG A 101 6.48 6.21 12.62
N ALA A 102 5.33 6.39 13.29
CA ALA A 102 4.05 5.97 12.75
C ALA A 102 3.49 7.07 11.83
N PRO A 103 2.95 6.72 10.65
CA PRO A 103 2.35 7.70 9.75
C PRO A 103 1.12 8.36 10.38
N PRO A 104 0.89 9.66 10.16
CA PRO A 104 -0.31 10.34 10.62
C PRO A 104 -1.56 9.75 9.95
N ALA A 105 -2.61 9.53 10.75
CA ALA A 105 -3.87 8.94 10.30
C ALA A 105 -5.06 9.62 10.98
N PRO A 106 -5.46 10.83 10.54
CA PRO A 106 -6.48 11.64 11.18
C PRO A 106 -7.76 10.87 11.45
N TYR A 107 -8.25 10.12 10.46
CA TYR A 107 -9.52 9.38 10.56
C TYR A 107 -9.46 8.14 11.48
N ARG A 108 -8.31 7.86 12.11
CA ARG A 108 -8.20 6.88 13.22
C ARG A 108 -8.35 7.54 14.58
N GLU A 109 -8.21 8.87 14.68
CA GLU A 109 -8.47 9.61 15.92
C GLU A 109 -9.96 9.72 16.15
N ALA A 110 -10.41 9.44 17.38
CA ALA A 110 -11.84 9.40 17.71
C ALA A 110 -12.59 10.70 17.35
N GLY A 111 -11.95 11.87 17.55
CA GLY A 111 -12.55 13.17 17.23
C GLY A 111 -12.71 13.47 15.74
N PHE A 112 -12.08 12.69 14.86
CA PHE A 112 -12.13 12.88 13.41
C PHE A 112 -12.59 11.62 12.67
N ALA A 113 -12.96 10.56 13.39
CA ALA A 113 -13.39 9.31 12.79
C ALA A 113 -14.73 9.48 12.05
N LEU A 114 -14.79 8.96 10.83
CA LEU A 114 -16.01 8.99 10.00
C LEU A 114 -16.92 7.76 10.24
N GLY A 115 -16.49 6.82 11.09
CA GLY A 115 -17.21 5.59 11.40
C GLY A 115 -17.24 4.57 10.26
N LYS A 116 -18.08 3.54 10.43
CA LYS A 116 -18.18 2.43 9.48
C LYS A 116 -18.66 2.91 8.10
N GLY A 117 -18.18 2.25 7.05
CA GLY A 117 -18.39 2.65 5.66
C GLY A 117 -17.31 3.60 5.12
N HIS A 118 -16.41 4.10 5.97
CA HIS A 118 -15.28 4.94 5.59
C HIS A 118 -13.95 4.31 6.02
N CYS A 119 -12.92 4.51 5.22
CA CYS A 119 -11.60 3.99 5.53
C CYS A 119 -10.93 4.86 6.58
N CYS A 120 -10.56 4.30 7.72
CA CYS A 120 -9.90 5.06 8.79
C CYS A 120 -8.47 5.51 8.44
N VAL A 121 -7.88 5.02 7.34
CA VAL A 121 -6.57 5.51 6.85
C VAL A 121 -6.72 6.67 5.89
N CYS A 122 -7.58 6.57 4.88
CA CYS A 122 -7.63 7.57 3.82
C CYS A 122 -8.88 8.47 3.86
N GLY A 123 -9.87 8.17 4.70
CA GLY A 123 -11.13 8.92 4.82
C GLY A 123 -12.20 8.59 3.77
N GLN A 124 -11.84 7.92 2.68
CA GLN A 124 -12.76 7.61 1.57
C GLN A 124 -13.71 6.45 1.90
N LYS A 125 -14.88 6.43 1.24
CA LYS A 125 -15.89 5.36 1.38
C LYS A 125 -15.30 4.00 0.99
N VAL A 126 -15.65 2.95 1.75
CA VAL A 126 -15.22 1.57 1.50
C VAL A 126 -16.38 0.80 0.89
N TYR A 127 -16.13 0.14 -0.23
CA TYR A 127 -17.16 -0.61 -0.96
C TYR A 127 -17.00 -2.12 -0.76
N ARG A 128 -17.82 -2.90 -1.45
CA ARG A 128 -17.82 -4.36 -1.38
C ARG A 128 -16.40 -4.92 -1.52
N PHE A 129 -16.12 -5.93 -0.70
CA PHE A 129 -14.80 -6.56 -0.56
C PHE A 129 -13.64 -5.66 -0.10
N GLY A 130 -13.91 -4.46 0.41
CA GLY A 130 -12.87 -3.49 0.76
C GLY A 130 -12.30 -2.78 -0.46
N TRP A 131 -13.05 -2.73 -1.57
CA TRP A 131 -12.65 -1.99 -2.76
C TRP A 131 -12.84 -0.49 -2.57
N HIS A 132 -12.10 0.31 -3.34
CA HIS A 132 -12.02 1.76 -3.21
C HIS A 132 -13.04 2.52 -4.08
N ASP A 133 -13.85 1.79 -4.85
CA ASP A 133 -14.86 2.34 -5.75
C ASP A 133 -16.11 1.45 -5.79
N ASP A 134 -17.26 2.02 -6.15
CA ASP A 134 -18.56 1.33 -6.18
C ASP A 134 -18.81 0.60 -7.49
N LEU A 135 -17.99 -0.41 -7.78
CA LEU A 135 -18.11 -1.20 -9.02
C LEU A 135 -19.45 -1.96 -9.16
N TRP A 136 -20.27 -1.98 -8.11
CA TRP A 136 -21.48 -2.81 -8.04
C TRP A 136 -22.75 -2.01 -7.75
N GLY A 137 -22.68 -0.68 -7.64
CA GLY A 137 -23.81 0.17 -7.30
C GLY A 137 -24.48 -0.20 -5.97
N ALA A 138 -23.76 -0.88 -5.07
CA ALA A 138 -24.30 -1.38 -3.81
C ALA A 138 -24.19 -0.35 -2.68
N GLY A 139 -23.53 0.78 -2.94
CA GLY A 139 -23.18 1.78 -1.96
C GLY A 139 -22.07 1.33 -1.00
N PRO A 140 -21.72 2.20 -0.04
CA PRO A 140 -20.67 1.91 0.94
C PRO A 140 -21.00 0.71 1.82
N ASN A 141 -20.01 -0.14 2.05
CA ASN A 141 -20.10 -1.25 2.98
C ASN A 141 -20.05 -0.75 4.42
N ARG A 142 -21.22 -0.61 5.05
CA ARG A 142 -21.41 -0.14 6.44
C ARG A 142 -20.82 -1.06 7.52
N ASN A 143 -20.18 -2.17 7.14
CA ASN A 143 -19.46 -3.05 8.06
C ASN A 143 -17.92 -2.95 7.89
N ALA A 144 -17.43 -2.14 6.95
CA ALA A 144 -16.01 -2.02 6.66
C ALA A 144 -15.45 -0.66 7.10
N GLU A 145 -14.23 -0.68 7.61
CA GLU A 145 -13.48 0.52 8.03
C GLU A 145 -12.11 0.63 7.33
N TRP A 146 -11.84 -0.27 6.39
CA TRP A 146 -10.56 -0.38 5.70
C TRP A 146 -10.76 -0.78 4.24
N HIS A 147 -10.11 -0.05 3.33
CA HIS A 147 -9.82 -0.61 2.01
C HIS A 147 -8.77 -1.71 2.12
N ALA A 148 -8.90 -2.75 1.31
CA ALA A 148 -7.87 -3.79 1.20
C ALA A 148 -6.51 -3.20 0.78
N ALA A 149 -6.51 -2.18 -0.11
CA ALA A 149 -5.31 -1.45 -0.49
C ALA A 149 -4.70 -0.68 0.69
N CYS A 150 -5.52 0.07 1.44
CA CYS A 150 -5.06 0.88 2.57
C CYS A 150 -4.48 0.03 3.71
N VAL A 151 -4.97 -1.20 3.94
CA VAL A 151 -4.34 -2.15 4.88
C VAL A 151 -2.90 -2.46 4.45
N VAL A 152 -2.68 -2.74 3.16
CA VAL A 152 -1.35 -3.07 2.65
C VAL A 152 -0.42 -1.86 2.68
N ALA A 153 -0.92 -0.69 2.28
CA ALA A 153 -0.17 0.57 2.38
C ALA A 153 0.24 0.87 3.82
N TRP A 154 -0.69 0.75 4.77
CA TRP A 154 -0.42 0.97 6.20
C TRP A 154 0.66 0.04 6.73
N ARG A 155 0.61 -1.24 6.40
CA ARG A 155 1.66 -2.21 6.77
C ARG A 155 3.00 -1.85 6.14
N PHE A 156 3.00 -1.46 4.86
CA PHE A 156 4.21 -1.03 4.16
C PHE A 156 4.84 0.22 4.80
N TRP A 157 4.05 1.21 5.20
CA TRP A 157 4.53 2.42 5.85
C TRP A 157 5.11 2.17 7.26
N ASN A 158 4.53 1.23 8.01
CA ASN A 158 5.00 0.91 9.36
C ASN A 158 6.19 -0.07 9.37
N ALA A 159 6.32 -0.90 8.34
CA ALA A 159 7.38 -1.91 8.22
C ALA A 159 7.94 -2.00 6.79
N PRO A 160 8.58 -0.93 6.26
CA PRO A 160 9.06 -0.91 4.88
C PRO A 160 10.18 -1.94 4.63
N SER A 161 10.91 -2.34 5.68
CA SER A 161 11.95 -3.37 5.64
C SER A 161 11.43 -4.74 5.18
N ASP A 162 10.15 -5.06 5.43
CA ASP A 162 9.52 -6.31 4.95
C ASP A 162 9.46 -6.37 3.42
N GLN A 163 9.56 -5.21 2.75
CA GLN A 163 9.55 -5.08 1.29
C GLN A 163 10.94 -4.79 0.70
N ALA A 164 12.03 -5.07 1.44
CA ALA A 164 13.39 -4.79 1.00
C ALA A 164 13.71 -5.37 -0.39
N GLN A 165 13.30 -6.60 -0.70
CA GLN A 165 13.54 -7.21 -2.02
C GLN A 165 12.83 -6.48 -3.15
N LEU A 166 11.62 -5.95 -2.89
CA LEU A 166 10.89 -5.16 -3.85
C LEU A 166 11.56 -3.80 -4.08
N LEU A 167 11.97 -3.12 -3.01
CA LEU A 167 12.66 -1.83 -3.09
C LEU A 167 14.05 -1.96 -3.76
N LYS A 168 14.78 -3.04 -3.47
CA LYS A 168 16.03 -3.41 -4.17
C LYS A 168 15.82 -3.49 -5.68
N ARG A 169 14.72 -4.12 -6.14
CA ARG A 169 14.38 -4.21 -7.57
C ARG A 169 14.02 -2.84 -8.15
N LEU A 170 13.24 -2.04 -7.44
CA LEU A 170 12.85 -0.70 -7.87
C LEU A 170 14.08 0.19 -8.12
N GLN A 171 15.11 0.06 -7.29
CA GLN A 171 16.39 0.77 -7.44
C GLN A 171 17.39 0.10 -8.39
N LYS A 172 16.95 -0.82 -9.25
CA LYS A 172 17.84 -1.57 -10.17
C LYS A 172 19.01 -2.25 -9.43
N ARG A 173 18.80 -2.60 -8.16
CA ARG A 173 19.78 -3.20 -7.24
C ARG A 173 21.05 -2.35 -7.04
N ARG A 174 20.90 -1.03 -7.09
CA ARG A 174 21.96 -0.05 -6.78
C ARG A 174 21.67 0.70 -5.48
N CYS A 175 22.73 0.97 -4.71
CA CYS A 175 22.70 1.82 -3.54
C CYS A 175 22.28 3.21 -3.96
N ALA A 176 21.24 3.74 -3.33
CA ALA A 176 20.73 5.06 -3.68
C ALA A 176 21.77 6.16 -3.44
N GLU A 177 22.60 6.03 -2.40
CA GLU A 177 23.57 7.09 -2.04
C GLU A 177 24.91 6.95 -2.74
N SER A 178 25.41 5.73 -2.94
CA SER A 178 26.74 5.54 -3.53
C SER A 178 26.73 5.10 -4.98
N GLY A 179 25.57 4.76 -5.56
CA GLY A 179 25.43 4.20 -6.90
C GLY A 179 26.01 2.77 -7.06
N LYS A 180 26.72 2.24 -6.06
CA LYS A 180 27.33 0.91 -6.07
C LYS A 180 26.27 -0.20 -6.06
N ARG A 181 26.67 -1.44 -6.37
CA ARG A 181 25.78 -2.61 -6.24
C ARG A 181 25.32 -2.79 -4.79
N LEU A 182 24.04 -3.11 -4.60
CA LEU A 182 23.49 -3.45 -3.29
C LEU A 182 24.01 -4.80 -2.79
N TRP A 183 24.43 -4.82 -1.54
CA TRP A 183 24.83 -6.04 -0.84
C TRP A 183 23.62 -6.77 -0.23
N ARG A 184 23.85 -8.00 0.24
CA ARG A 184 22.83 -8.77 0.96
C ARG A 184 22.39 -8.02 2.22
N SER A 185 23.34 -7.41 2.92
CA SER A 185 23.17 -6.59 4.13
C SER A 185 22.69 -5.16 3.88
N ALA A 186 22.34 -4.79 2.65
CA ALA A 186 21.76 -3.47 2.40
C ALA A 186 20.41 -3.30 3.11
N GLU A 187 20.20 -2.11 3.67
CA GLU A 187 19.11 -1.75 4.57
C GLU A 187 18.14 -0.79 3.89
N VAL A 188 16.87 -0.84 4.30
CA VAL A 188 15.86 0.14 3.88
C VAL A 188 15.97 1.34 4.82
N ASP A 189 16.02 2.53 4.24
CA ASP A 189 16.16 3.79 4.96
C ASP A 189 15.28 4.88 4.33
N HIS A 190 15.06 5.96 5.07
CA HIS A 190 14.36 7.14 4.57
C HIS A 190 15.35 8.12 3.95
N LYS A 191 15.05 8.69 2.79
CA LYS A 191 15.85 9.75 2.15
C LYS A 191 15.91 10.98 3.05
N LEU A 192 14.75 11.46 3.46
CA LEU A 192 14.56 12.46 4.51
C LEU A 192 14.21 11.75 5.83
N PRO A 193 15.07 11.83 6.87
CA PRO A 193 14.83 11.14 8.13
C PRO A 193 13.56 11.63 8.82
N LEU A 194 12.77 10.70 9.39
CA LEU A 194 11.47 11.05 9.97
C LEU A 194 11.53 12.04 11.15
N PHE A 195 12.65 12.12 11.87
CA PHE A 195 12.81 13.15 12.91
C PHE A 195 12.89 14.56 12.32
N GLN A 196 13.46 14.69 11.12
CA GLN A 196 13.53 15.95 10.39
C GLN A 196 12.15 16.29 9.81
N VAL A 197 11.43 15.29 9.30
CA VAL A 197 10.01 15.42 8.89
C VAL A 197 9.16 16.01 10.02
N TRP A 198 9.29 15.44 11.22
CA TRP A 198 8.58 15.95 12.40
C TRP A 198 8.96 17.41 12.73
N ARG A 199 10.25 17.75 12.69
CA ARG A 199 10.73 19.10 13.05
C ARG A 199 10.34 20.16 12.02
N GLU A 200 10.46 19.85 10.74
CA GLU A 200 10.45 20.85 9.66
C GLU A 200 9.17 20.82 8.83
N HIS A 201 8.55 19.64 8.71
CA HIS A 201 7.43 19.41 7.79
C HIS A 201 6.09 19.13 8.48
N ARG A 202 6.01 19.19 9.82
CA ARG A 202 4.77 18.86 10.57
C ARG A 202 3.50 19.59 10.12
N ASP A 203 3.65 20.80 9.60
CA ASP A 203 2.52 21.64 9.16
C ASP A 203 2.19 21.46 7.67
N THR A 204 2.86 20.52 6.99
CA THR A 204 2.55 20.14 5.61
C THR A 204 1.15 19.50 5.57
N PRO A 205 0.34 19.75 4.52
CA PRO A 205 -0.95 19.07 4.35
C PRO A 205 -0.82 17.55 4.50
N TRP A 206 -1.72 16.95 5.29
CA TRP A 206 -1.67 15.53 5.64
C TRP A 206 -1.46 14.56 4.46
N PRO A 207 -2.15 14.71 3.31
CA PRO A 207 -1.92 13.80 2.18
C PRO A 207 -0.49 13.81 1.66
N GLN A 208 0.18 14.97 1.73
CA GLN A 208 1.58 15.13 1.32
C GLN A 208 2.52 14.55 2.38
N LEU A 209 2.19 14.68 3.68
CA LEU A 209 2.95 14.05 4.76
C LEU A 209 3.10 12.55 4.55
N LEU A 210 2.06 11.84 4.10
CA LEU A 210 2.11 10.38 3.88
C LEU A 210 3.24 9.97 2.91
N GLY A 211 3.68 10.85 2.02
CA GLY A 211 4.82 10.60 1.13
C GLY A 211 6.13 10.31 1.87
N PHE A 212 6.28 10.79 3.11
CA PHE A 212 7.48 10.57 3.93
C PHE A 212 7.61 9.15 4.49
N TRP A 213 6.53 8.36 4.56
CA TRP A 213 6.57 6.94 4.93
C TRP A 213 6.46 6.01 3.72
N GLY A 214 5.99 6.56 2.61
CA GLY A 214 5.77 5.84 1.37
C GLY A 214 7.01 5.76 0.48
N VAL A 215 6.80 5.17 -0.70
CA VAL A 215 7.84 4.99 -1.73
C VAL A 215 8.64 6.26 -2.05
N PRO A 216 8.06 7.48 -2.12
CA PRO A 216 8.81 8.69 -2.46
C PRO A 216 10.02 8.94 -1.57
N ASN A 217 9.89 8.65 -0.27
CA ASN A 217 10.93 8.89 0.73
C ASN A 217 11.70 7.64 1.14
N LEU A 218 11.38 6.45 0.59
CA LEU A 218 12.12 5.24 0.91
C LEU A 218 13.28 5.01 -0.07
N GLN A 219 14.37 4.48 0.45
CA GLN A 219 15.52 4.04 -0.30
C GLN A 219 16.17 2.79 0.29
N VAL A 220 17.00 2.12 -0.49
CA VAL A 220 17.85 1.01 -0.06
C VAL A 220 19.31 1.41 -0.21
N ILE A 221 20.08 1.27 0.87
CA ILE A 221 21.46 1.73 0.95
C ILE A 221 22.35 0.64 1.54
N ASN A 222 23.62 0.59 1.12
CA ASN A 222 24.58 -0.31 1.74
C ASN A 222 24.92 0.17 3.17
N ARG A 223 25.32 -0.76 4.03
CA ARG A 223 25.55 -0.49 5.46
C ARG A 223 26.64 0.56 5.72
N ASP A 224 27.66 0.61 4.87
CA ASP A 224 28.72 1.64 4.91
C ASP A 224 28.16 3.04 4.62
N ALA A 225 27.35 3.17 3.56
CA ALA A 225 26.65 4.40 3.23
C ALA A 225 25.65 4.80 4.33
N HIS A 226 24.96 3.82 4.93
CA HIS A 226 24.05 4.06 6.05
C HIS A 226 24.80 4.60 7.28
N ALA A 227 25.95 4.04 7.63
CA ALA A 227 26.76 4.53 8.75
C ALA A 227 27.21 5.99 8.53
N GLN A 228 27.60 6.34 7.30
CA GLN A 228 27.95 7.72 6.93
C GLN A 228 26.74 8.66 7.05
N LYS A 229 25.57 8.25 6.54
CA LYS A 229 24.31 9.00 6.65
C LYS A 229 23.91 9.21 8.11
N CYS A 230 23.92 8.16 8.93
CA CYS A 230 23.68 8.25 10.37
C CYS A 230 24.62 9.23 11.08
N ALA A 231 25.91 9.22 10.73
CA ALA A 231 26.89 10.17 11.30
C ALA A 231 26.59 11.62 10.89
N ALA A 232 26.15 11.86 9.66
CA ALA A 232 25.72 13.17 9.19
C ALA A 232 24.43 13.64 9.89
N GLU A 233 23.45 12.75 10.06
CA GLU A 233 22.21 13.03 10.78
C GLU A 233 22.43 13.33 12.26
N ALA A 234 23.34 12.61 12.92
CA ALA A 234 23.68 12.88 14.32
C ALA A 234 24.22 14.32 14.52
N LYS A 235 24.94 14.86 13.53
CA LYS A 235 25.40 16.25 13.53
C LYS A 235 24.26 17.24 13.30
N SER A 236 23.26 16.91 12.48
CA SER A 236 22.10 17.79 12.21
C SER A 236 21.10 17.84 13.38
N ARG A 237 21.05 16.81 14.23
CA ARG A 237 20.28 16.83 15.49
C ARG A 237 20.78 17.87 16.50
N ARG A 238 22.07 18.24 16.43
CA ARG A 238 22.70 19.21 17.35
C ARG A 238 22.55 20.66 16.93
N LYS A 239 22.10 20.94 15.69
CA LYS A 239 21.95 22.30 15.18
C LYS A 239 20.51 22.80 15.45
N PRO A 240 20.33 24.03 15.96
CA PRO A 240 19.01 24.64 16.04
C PRO A 240 18.41 24.78 14.64
N ALA A 241 17.08 24.67 14.55
CA ALA A 241 16.37 24.72 13.27
C ALA A 241 16.67 26.06 12.56
N LYS A 242 17.33 25.99 11.41
CA LYS A 242 17.38 27.14 10.50
C LYS A 242 15.99 27.39 9.94
N THR A 243 15.71 28.67 9.69
CA THR A 243 14.45 29.21 9.17
C THR A 243 13.90 28.36 8.03
N ARG A 244 12.59 28.10 8.06
CA ARG A 244 11.83 27.24 7.15
C ARG A 244 12.05 27.64 5.69
N GLU A 245 12.98 27.00 5.00
CA GLU A 245 12.93 26.99 3.54
C GLU A 245 11.74 26.14 3.12
N ALA A 246 10.85 26.72 2.30
CA ALA A 246 9.75 25.98 1.71
C ALA A 246 10.34 24.82 0.90
N PHE A 247 10.13 23.60 1.39
CA PHE A 247 10.37 22.41 0.58
C PHE A 247 9.47 22.53 -0.65
N LYS A 248 10.08 22.83 -1.79
CA LYS A 248 9.43 22.63 -3.08
C LYS A 248 9.06 21.16 -3.12
N THR A 249 7.77 20.86 -2.97
CA THR A 249 7.24 19.50 -3.08
C THR A 249 7.85 18.90 -4.36
N PRO A 250 8.75 17.91 -4.26
CA PRO A 250 9.33 17.33 -5.46
C PRO A 250 8.16 16.77 -6.27
N GLU A 251 8.22 16.81 -7.60
CA GLU A 251 7.24 16.13 -8.48
C GLU A 251 7.00 14.67 -8.09
N ALA A 252 7.93 14.05 -7.35
CA ALA A 252 7.81 12.71 -6.79
C ALA A 252 6.80 12.58 -5.60
N PHE A 253 6.41 13.67 -4.96
CA PHE A 253 5.48 13.72 -3.81
C PHE A 253 4.09 14.21 -4.19
N LEU A 254 3.95 14.92 -5.30
CA LEU A 254 2.66 15.17 -5.91
C LEU A 254 2.12 13.86 -6.52
N PRO A 255 0.81 13.63 -6.54
CA PRO A 255 0.25 12.70 -7.51
C PRO A 255 0.69 13.25 -8.88
N GLN A 256 1.56 12.54 -9.60
CA GLN A 256 1.85 12.95 -10.97
C GLN A 256 0.54 12.87 -11.74
N ASP A 257 -0.04 14.02 -12.06
CA ASP A 257 -1.25 14.19 -12.85
C ASP A 257 -1.13 13.53 -14.24
N ALA A 258 0.08 13.12 -14.63
CA ALA A 258 0.36 12.39 -15.87
C ALA A 258 -0.06 10.91 -15.89
N PHE A 259 -0.52 10.31 -14.78
CA PHE A 259 -0.90 8.88 -14.77
C PHE A 259 -2.40 8.60 -14.63
N TRP A 260 -3.22 9.63 -14.39
CA TRP A 260 -4.67 9.50 -14.43
C TRP A 260 -5.22 9.24 -15.83
N PRO A 261 -4.68 9.85 -16.90
CA PRO A 261 -5.03 9.45 -18.27
C PRO A 261 -4.61 8.01 -18.55
N THR A 262 -3.46 7.53 -18.07
CA THR A 262 -2.99 6.16 -18.39
C THR A 262 -3.74 5.07 -17.62
N VAL A 263 -4.18 5.32 -16.38
CA VAL A 263 -5.02 4.38 -15.62
C VAL A 263 -6.47 4.45 -16.10
N ARG A 264 -6.98 5.65 -16.42
CA ARG A 264 -8.26 5.82 -17.08
C ARG A 264 -8.26 5.13 -18.46
N HIS A 265 -7.21 5.30 -19.25
CA HIS A 265 -7.09 4.67 -20.57
C HIS A 265 -6.86 3.16 -20.48
N LEU A 266 -6.19 2.65 -19.44
CA LEU A 266 -6.15 1.21 -19.18
C LEU A 266 -7.52 0.67 -18.75
N ILE A 267 -8.33 1.45 -18.04
CA ILE A 267 -9.69 1.09 -17.62
C ILE A 267 -10.63 1.16 -18.84
N GLU A 268 -10.58 2.23 -19.63
CA GLU A 268 -11.37 2.45 -20.85
C GLU A 268 -10.97 1.46 -21.98
N SER A 269 -9.70 1.11 -22.13
CA SER A 269 -9.24 0.08 -23.08
C SER A 269 -9.68 -1.33 -22.66
N LEU A 270 -9.89 -1.57 -21.36
CA LEU A 270 -10.46 -2.82 -20.86
C LEU A 270 -11.99 -2.85 -20.99
N GLU A 271 -12.65 -1.70 -21.02
CA GLU A 271 -14.08 -1.55 -21.28
C GLU A 271 -14.42 -1.73 -22.78
N GLN A 272 -13.58 -1.20 -23.69
CA GLN A 272 -13.77 -1.38 -25.15
C GLN A 272 -13.54 -2.83 -25.60
N ALA A 273 -12.61 -3.56 -24.96
CA ALA A 273 -12.38 -4.98 -25.25
C ALA A 273 -13.52 -5.92 -24.80
N GLN A 274 -14.55 -5.41 -24.10
CA GLN A 274 -15.74 -6.18 -23.70
C GLN A 274 -16.94 -6.01 -24.65
N VAL A 275 -16.89 -5.04 -25.58
CA VAL A 275 -17.99 -4.78 -26.53
C VAL A 275 -17.84 -5.58 -27.84
N GLU A 276 -16.66 -6.12 -28.12
CA GLU A 276 -16.34 -6.85 -29.37
C GLU A 276 -16.22 -8.38 -29.19
N ALA A 277 -16.88 -8.99 -28.20
CA ALA A 277 -17.07 -10.44 -28.19
C ALA A 277 -18.27 -10.78 -29.10
N PRO A 278 -18.08 -11.54 -30.19
CA PRO A 278 -19.18 -11.86 -31.11
C PRO A 278 -20.22 -12.74 -30.42
N SER A 279 -21.48 -12.49 -30.79
CA SER A 279 -22.69 -13.20 -30.36
C SER A 279 -22.65 -14.68 -30.70
#